data_AF-A0A970QR06-F1
#
_entry.id   AF-A0A970QR06-F1
#
_cell.length_a   1.000
_cell.length_b   1.000
_cell.length_c   1.000
_cell.angle_alpha   90.00
_cell.angle_beta   90.00
_cell.angle_gamma   90.00
#
_symmetry.space_group_name_H-M   'P 1'
#
loop_
_entity.id
_entity.type
_entity.pdbx_description
1 polymer ?
#
loop_
_entity_poly.entity_id
_entity_poly.type
_entity_poly.pdbx_seq_one_letter_code
_entity_poly.pdbx_strand_id
1 'polypeptide(L)'
;MDHLSKAGFLASELLLQEEITDRETPKKDIAILLMNRSASLDDDRMYQKTIQDKENYFPSPAVFVYTLPNIVTGEIAIRNKIMGETSFFVSETFSPKQLYQLSVTAFTDPDIKRVICGWTDYELNNCDVFLLLLSNENKEGIPFTINNINNLYK
;
A
#
# COMPACT_ATOMS: atom_id res chain seq x y z
N MET A 1 -3.98 13.13 5.07
CA MET A 1 -3.82 11.67 5.23
C MET A 1 -4.76 11.16 6.29
N ASP A 2 -5.56 10.19 5.90
CA ASP A 2 -6.31 9.30 6.78
C ASP A 2 -5.38 8.33 7.54
N HIS A 3 -5.97 7.43 8.32
CA HIS A 3 -5.21 6.48 9.15
C HIS A 3 -4.52 5.38 8.33
N LEU A 4 -5.19 4.84 7.30
CA LEU A 4 -4.59 3.84 6.42
C LEU A 4 -3.39 4.45 5.67
N SER A 5 -3.53 5.64 5.08
CA SER A 5 -2.40 6.27 4.40
C SER A 5 -1.26 6.63 5.34
N LYS A 6 -1.53 7.09 6.57
CA LYS A 6 -0.47 7.32 7.57
C LYS A 6 0.30 6.04 7.90
N ALA A 7 -0.41 4.94 8.11
CA ALA A 7 0.20 3.66 8.48
C ALA A 7 1.06 3.10 7.34
N GLY A 8 0.52 3.07 6.12
CA GLY A 8 1.27 2.62 4.94
C GLY A 8 2.44 3.54 4.60
N PHE A 9 2.26 4.86 4.73
CA PHE A 9 3.34 5.83 4.54
C PHE A 9 4.49 5.61 5.51
N LEU A 10 4.21 5.52 6.82
CA LEU A 10 5.25 5.30 7.83
C LEU A 10 5.98 3.98 7.62
N ALA A 11 5.27 2.89 7.35
CA ALA A 11 5.89 1.60 7.05
C ALA A 11 6.76 1.66 5.80
N SER A 12 6.33 2.38 4.75
CA SER A 12 7.13 2.56 3.55
C SER A 12 8.39 3.38 3.81
N GLU A 13 8.33 4.41 4.67
CA GLU A 13 9.50 5.21 5.00
C GLU A 13 10.56 4.37 5.73
N LEU A 14 10.13 3.50 6.65
CA LEU A 14 11.04 2.56 7.32
C LEU A 14 11.63 1.54 6.36
N LEU A 15 10.81 0.99 5.46
CA LEU A 15 11.24 -0.01 4.48
C LEU A 15 12.24 0.56 3.46
N LEU A 16 12.06 1.82 3.05
CA LEU A 16 12.82 2.44 1.97
C LEU A 16 13.99 3.31 2.46
N GLN A 17 14.17 3.46 3.77
CA GLN A 17 15.11 4.41 4.36
C GLN A 17 16.55 4.24 3.83
N GLU A 18 16.99 3.00 3.66
CA GLU A 18 18.35 2.69 3.17
C GLU A 18 18.40 2.36 1.67
N GLU A 19 17.24 2.11 1.07
CA GLU A 19 17.10 1.60 -0.31
C GLU A 19 16.85 2.72 -1.33
N ILE A 20 16.25 3.83 -0.89
CA ILE A 20 15.96 5.01 -1.69
C ILE A 20 16.55 6.25 -1.01
N THR A 21 17.78 6.57 -1.41
CA THR A 21 18.50 7.76 -0.96
C THR A 21 18.15 9.00 -1.78
N ASP A 22 18.01 8.84 -3.10
CA ASP A 22 17.52 9.88 -3.99
C ASP A 22 15.99 9.80 -4.12
N ARG A 23 15.30 10.80 -3.57
CA ARG A 23 13.83 10.89 -3.58
C ARG A 23 13.29 11.88 -4.60
N GLU A 24 14.15 12.57 -5.35
CA GLU A 24 13.75 13.59 -6.32
C GLU A 24 13.77 13.06 -7.76
N THR A 25 14.63 12.08 -8.05
CA THR A 25 14.66 11.45 -9.38
C THR A 25 13.45 10.54 -9.60
N PRO A 26 12.75 10.68 -10.73
CA PRO A 26 11.69 9.76 -11.15
C PRO A 26 12.15 8.31 -11.24
N LYS A 27 11.41 7.40 -10.58
CA LYS A 27 11.67 5.95 -10.57
C LYS A 27 10.56 5.24 -11.31
N LYS A 28 10.82 4.90 -12.57
CA LYS A 28 9.85 4.19 -13.42
C LYS A 28 9.94 2.67 -13.24
N ASP A 29 11.00 2.21 -12.59
CA ASP A 29 11.36 0.80 -12.38
C ASP A 29 10.89 0.23 -11.04
N ILE A 30 10.10 1.01 -10.29
CA ILE A 30 9.53 0.58 -9.00
C ILE A 30 8.01 0.53 -9.12
N ALA A 31 7.44 -0.63 -8.84
CA ALA A 31 5.99 -0.83 -8.71
C ALA A 31 5.55 -0.79 -7.23
N ILE A 32 4.29 -0.44 -6.99
CA ILE A 32 3.65 -0.49 -5.68
C ILE A 32 2.40 -1.37 -5.76
N LEU A 33 2.32 -2.38 -4.90
CA LEU A 33 1.24 -3.35 -4.87
C LEU A 33 0.76 -3.59 -3.43
N LEU A 34 -0.30 -2.91 -3.02
CA LEU A 34 -0.83 -3.05 -1.67
C LEU A 34 -2.15 -3.81 -1.68
N MET A 35 -2.47 -4.42 -0.57
CA MET A 35 -3.73 -5.12 -0.38
C MET A 35 -4.26 -4.97 1.03
N ASN A 36 -5.56 -5.06 1.20
CA ASN A 36 -6.18 -5.03 2.51
C ASN A 36 -7.54 -5.73 2.53
N ARG A 37 -8.18 -5.73 3.71
CA ARG A 37 -9.52 -6.29 3.89
C ARG A 37 -10.58 -5.23 3.87
N SER A 38 -10.29 -4.13 4.55
CA SER A 38 -11.28 -3.15 4.96
C SER A 38 -11.44 -2.03 3.94
N ALA A 39 -10.73 -2.08 2.80
CA ALA A 39 -10.68 -1.00 1.81
C ALA A 39 -10.44 0.35 2.49
N SER A 40 -11.41 1.27 2.41
CA SER A 40 -11.43 2.58 3.06
C SER A 40 -12.56 2.68 4.10
N LEU A 41 -13.04 1.57 4.66
CA LEU A 41 -14.24 1.53 5.51
C LEU A 41 -14.20 2.49 6.71
N ASP A 42 -13.02 2.77 7.27
CA ASP A 42 -12.86 3.75 8.34
C ASP A 42 -13.25 5.16 7.85
N ASP A 43 -12.67 5.59 6.72
CA ASP A 43 -12.98 6.87 6.08
C ASP A 43 -14.38 6.91 5.48
N ASP A 44 -14.90 5.80 4.95
CA ASP A 44 -16.28 5.71 4.45
C ASP A 44 -17.27 6.02 5.58
N ARG A 45 -17.04 5.46 6.78
CA ARG A 45 -17.85 5.76 7.97
C ARG A 45 -17.69 7.20 8.42
N MET A 46 -16.48 7.76 8.33
CA MET A 46 -16.23 9.17 8.65
C MET A 46 -16.94 10.09 7.66
N TYR A 47 -16.89 9.79 6.36
CA TYR A 47 -17.56 10.55 5.32
C TYR A 47 -19.08 10.47 5.44
N GLN A 48 -19.62 9.27 5.71
CA GLN A 48 -21.06 9.07 5.94
C GLN A 48 -21.60 9.99 7.05
N LYS A 49 -20.85 10.19 8.14
CA LYS A 49 -21.23 11.12 9.22
C LYS A 49 -21.39 12.56 8.74
N THR A 50 -20.71 12.95 7.67
CA THR A 50 -20.76 14.31 7.10
C THR A 50 -21.96 14.55 6.19
N ILE A 51 -22.62 13.48 5.72
CA ILE A 51 -23.71 13.56 4.73
C ILE A 51 -25.04 12.92 5.19
N GLN A 52 -25.06 12.20 6.32
CA GLN A 52 -26.25 11.47 6.77
C GLN A 52 -27.31 12.35 7.44
N ASP A 53 -26.91 13.46 8.06
CA ASP A 53 -27.81 14.39 8.72
C ASP A 53 -28.20 15.51 7.74
N LYS A 54 -29.49 15.62 7.42
CA LYS A 54 -30.00 16.63 6.48
C LYS A 54 -29.93 18.04 7.05
N GLU A 55 -30.08 18.18 8.37
CA GLU A 55 -30.03 19.47 9.05
C GLU A 55 -28.57 19.91 9.27
N ASN A 56 -27.62 18.96 9.25
CA ASN A 56 -26.18 19.19 9.39
C ASN A 56 -25.37 18.62 8.21
N TYR A 57 -25.86 18.83 6.98
CA TYR A 57 -25.23 18.30 5.76
C TYR A 57 -23.99 19.11 5.37
N PHE A 58 -22.80 18.56 5.64
CA PHE A 58 -21.52 19.24 5.40
C PHE A 58 -20.47 18.28 4.84
N PRO A 59 -20.58 17.87 3.54
CA PRO A 59 -19.66 16.93 2.93
C PRO A 59 -18.22 17.45 2.99
N SER A 60 -17.32 16.69 3.61
CA SER A 60 -15.91 17.08 3.73
C SER A 60 -15.09 16.54 2.53
N PRO A 61 -14.59 17.40 1.62
CA PRO A 61 -13.77 16.93 0.49
C PRO A 61 -12.48 16.25 0.96
N ALA A 62 -11.92 16.70 2.09
CA ALA A 62 -10.70 16.14 2.65
C ALA A 62 -10.88 14.69 3.15
N VAL A 63 -12.08 14.32 3.60
CA VAL A 63 -12.41 12.94 3.98
C VAL A 63 -12.80 12.13 2.74
N PHE A 64 -13.54 12.74 1.81
CA PHE A 64 -13.96 12.10 0.56
C PHE A 64 -12.80 11.51 -0.24
N VAL A 65 -11.68 12.22 -0.36
CA VAL A 65 -10.52 11.69 -1.11
C VAL A 65 -10.06 10.34 -0.56
N TYR A 66 -10.08 10.17 0.76
CA TYR A 66 -9.62 8.95 1.43
C TYR A 66 -10.67 7.84 1.50
N THR A 67 -11.88 8.04 0.94
CA THR A 67 -12.82 6.94 0.67
C THR A 67 -12.40 6.08 -0.53
N LEU A 68 -11.15 6.25 -1.00
CA LEU A 68 -10.53 5.47 -2.06
C LEU A 68 -9.32 4.75 -1.44
N PRO A 69 -9.32 3.40 -1.39
CA PRO A 69 -8.28 2.67 -0.69
C PRO A 69 -6.90 2.78 -1.36
N ASN A 70 -6.85 3.10 -2.65
CA ASN A 70 -5.61 3.24 -3.40
C ASN A 70 -4.87 4.56 -3.13
N ILE A 71 -5.41 5.49 -2.33
CA ILE A 71 -4.70 6.74 -2.03
C ILE A 71 -3.37 6.48 -1.32
N VAL A 72 -3.28 5.47 -0.45
CA VAL A 72 -2.03 5.11 0.23
C VAL A 72 -0.90 4.80 -0.76
N THR A 73 -1.18 4.13 -1.89
CA THR A 73 -0.13 3.88 -2.91
C THR A 73 0.30 5.18 -3.58
N GLY A 74 -0.64 6.11 -3.80
CA GLY A 74 -0.36 7.45 -4.33
C GLY A 74 0.52 8.29 -3.40
N GLU A 75 0.23 8.29 -2.10
CA GLU A 75 1.02 9.02 -1.09
C GLU A 75 2.47 8.50 -1.05
N ILE A 76 2.66 7.18 -1.06
CA ILE A 76 3.99 6.54 -1.13
C ILE A 76 4.70 6.90 -2.44
N ALA A 77 3.98 6.87 -3.56
CA ALA A 77 4.55 7.15 -4.88
C ALA A 77 5.03 8.61 -5.00
N ILE A 78 4.18 9.56 -4.60
CA ILE A 78 4.48 11.00 -4.64
C ILE A 78 5.70 11.30 -3.77
N ARG A 79 5.74 10.73 -2.56
CA ARG A 79 6.84 10.93 -1.61
C ARG A 79 8.20 10.50 -2.16
N ASN A 80 8.23 9.47 -2.99
CA ASN A 80 9.44 8.82 -3.48
C ASN A 80 9.71 9.02 -4.97
N LYS A 81 8.88 9.83 -5.66
CA LYS A 81 8.88 10.03 -7.12
C LYS A 81 8.79 8.72 -7.89
N ILE A 82 8.04 7.75 -7.36
CA ILE A 82 7.76 6.50 -8.05
C ILE A 82 6.73 6.77 -9.15
N MET A 83 7.07 6.37 -10.36
CA MET A 83 6.27 6.53 -11.58
C MET A 83 5.99 5.18 -12.27
N GLY A 84 6.43 4.07 -11.69
CA GLY A 84 5.98 2.75 -12.09
C GLY A 84 4.53 2.49 -11.68
N GLU A 85 4.04 1.29 -11.96
CA GLU A 85 2.64 0.95 -11.70
C GLU A 85 2.28 1.01 -10.20
N THR A 86 1.02 1.39 -9.91
CA THR A 86 0.46 1.32 -8.57
C THR A 86 -0.85 0.55 -8.60
N SER A 87 -0.96 -0.51 -7.81
CA SER A 87 -2.16 -1.33 -7.69
C SER A 87 -2.57 -1.52 -6.24
N PHE A 88 -3.89 -1.52 -5.99
CA PHE A 88 -4.47 -1.79 -4.68
C PHE A 88 -5.54 -2.86 -4.80
N PHE A 89 -5.45 -3.92 -3.98
CA PHE A 89 -6.37 -5.06 -4.01
C PHE A 89 -7.12 -5.19 -2.69
N VAL A 90 -8.41 -5.54 -2.77
CA VAL A 90 -9.23 -5.84 -1.58
C VAL A 90 -9.47 -7.34 -1.52
N SER A 91 -9.21 -7.97 -0.37
CA SER A 91 -9.35 -9.41 -0.13
C SER A 91 -9.84 -9.64 1.30
N GLU A 92 -10.74 -10.61 1.52
CA GLU A 92 -11.30 -10.88 2.86
C GLU A 92 -10.23 -11.27 3.90
N THR A 93 -9.15 -11.91 3.45
CA THR A 93 -8.05 -12.37 4.30
C THR A 93 -6.71 -12.17 3.61
N PHE A 94 -5.66 -12.00 4.40
CA PHE A 94 -4.29 -12.05 3.90
C PHE A 94 -4.00 -13.42 3.26
N SER A 95 -3.53 -13.40 2.01
CA SER A 95 -3.17 -14.60 1.26
C SER A 95 -1.74 -14.48 0.74
N PRO A 96 -0.77 -15.18 1.36
CA PRO A 96 0.62 -15.20 0.90
C PRO A 96 0.75 -15.66 -0.56
N LYS A 97 -0.13 -16.58 -0.98
CA LYS A 97 -0.19 -17.05 -2.37
C LYS A 97 -0.61 -15.93 -3.32
N GLN A 98 -1.64 -15.17 -2.97
CA GLN A 98 -2.11 -14.06 -3.78
C GLN A 98 -1.07 -12.94 -3.85
N LEU A 99 -0.47 -12.57 -2.71
CA LEU A 99 0.63 -11.61 -2.66
C LEU A 99 1.80 -12.07 -3.53
N TYR A 100 2.21 -13.33 -3.41
CA TYR A 100 3.27 -13.90 -4.25
C TYR A 100 2.96 -13.80 -5.74
N GLN A 101 1.77 -14.25 -6.15
CA GLN A 101 1.39 -14.27 -7.57
C GLN A 101 1.34 -12.86 -8.16
N LEU A 102 0.68 -11.92 -7.47
CA LEU A 102 0.53 -10.54 -7.93
C LEU A 102 1.89 -9.84 -8.01
N SER A 103 2.74 -9.99 -6.99
CA SER A 103 4.06 -9.37 -6.98
C SER A 103 5.00 -9.96 -8.04
N VAL A 104 4.91 -11.27 -8.33
CA VAL A 104 5.67 -11.89 -9.43
C VAL A 104 5.14 -11.43 -10.79
N THR A 105 3.83 -11.23 -10.93
CA THR A 105 3.24 -10.68 -12.16
C THR A 105 3.74 -9.27 -12.47
N ALA A 106 3.95 -8.42 -11.46
CA ALA A 106 4.53 -7.08 -11.66
C ALA A 106 5.90 -7.14 -12.36
N PHE A 107 6.72 -8.16 -12.06
CA PHE A 107 8.02 -8.39 -12.71
C PHE A 107 7.92 -8.93 -14.15
N THR A 108 6.72 -9.15 -14.69
CA THR A 108 6.57 -9.49 -16.12
C THR A 108 6.75 -8.27 -17.01
N ASP A 109 6.60 -7.07 -16.47
CA ASP A 109 7.04 -5.84 -17.11
C ASP A 109 8.57 -5.75 -17.03
N PRO A 110 9.29 -5.72 -18.17
CA PRO A 110 10.76 -5.69 -18.19
C PRO A 110 11.36 -4.40 -17.60
N ASP A 111 10.58 -3.31 -17.51
CA ASP A 111 11.04 -2.06 -16.91
C ASP A 111 11.00 -2.11 -15.38
N ILE A 112 10.23 -3.02 -14.78
CA ILE A 112 10.09 -3.15 -13.33
C ILE A 112 11.23 -3.98 -12.73
N LYS A 113 11.98 -3.34 -11.83
CA LYS A 113 13.14 -3.92 -11.13
C LYS A 113 12.90 -4.13 -9.65
N ARG A 114 12.00 -3.33 -9.06
CA ARG A 114 11.62 -3.45 -7.65
C ARG A 114 10.11 -3.37 -7.50
N VAL A 115 9.59 -4.08 -6.51
CA VAL A 115 8.17 -4.06 -6.16
C VAL A 115 8.05 -3.83 -4.66
N ILE A 116 7.38 -2.75 -4.27
CA ILE A 116 6.91 -2.57 -2.89
C ILE A 116 5.58 -3.29 -2.80
N CYS A 117 5.47 -4.35 -2.02
CA CYS A 117 4.23 -5.09 -1.89
C CYS A 117 3.88 -5.43 -0.45
N GLY A 118 2.59 -5.59 -0.15
CA GLY A 118 2.21 -6.02 1.18
C GLY A 118 0.76 -5.80 1.55
N TRP A 119 0.50 -5.97 2.84
CA TRP A 119 -0.79 -5.78 3.48
C TRP A 119 -0.82 -4.45 4.23
N THR A 120 -1.87 -3.65 4.05
CA THR A 120 -2.07 -2.38 4.76
C THR A 120 -3.55 -2.23 5.10
N ASP A 121 -3.95 -2.61 6.31
CA ASP A 121 -5.33 -2.54 6.77
C ASP A 121 -5.46 -1.63 7.98
N TYR A 122 -6.49 -0.77 7.95
CA TYR A 122 -6.89 0.03 9.10
C TYR A 122 -8.41 0.09 9.17
N GLU A 123 -8.97 -0.39 10.28
CA GLU A 123 -10.39 -0.26 10.58
C GLU A 123 -10.60 -0.24 12.10
N LEU A 124 -11.42 0.70 12.61
CA LEU A 124 -11.86 0.71 14.02
C LEU A 124 -10.69 0.66 15.03
N ASN A 125 -9.62 1.44 14.78
CA ASN A 125 -8.38 1.47 15.56
C ASN A 125 -7.54 0.18 15.53
N ASN A 126 -7.90 -0.80 14.71
CA ASN A 126 -7.01 -1.92 14.40
C ASN A 126 -6.12 -1.54 13.21
N CYS A 127 -4.81 -1.54 13.41
CA CYS A 127 -3.82 -1.23 12.38
C CYS A 127 -2.97 -2.47 12.13
N ASP A 128 -3.00 -2.98 10.90
CA ASP A 128 -2.25 -4.15 10.48
C ASP A 128 -1.49 -3.81 9.20
N VAL A 129 -0.16 -3.72 9.31
CA VAL A 129 0.70 -3.33 8.20
C VAL A 129 1.89 -4.28 8.11
N PHE A 130 2.08 -4.82 6.90
CA PHE A 130 3.19 -5.67 6.54
C PHE A 130 3.63 -5.33 5.12
N LEU A 131 4.83 -4.75 4.97
CA LEU A 131 5.39 -4.37 3.67
C LEU A 131 6.69 -5.11 3.41
N LEU A 132 6.92 -5.43 2.13
CA LEU A 132 8.12 -6.06 1.61
C LEU A 132 8.63 -5.23 0.43
N LEU A 133 9.95 -5.13 0.31
CA LEU A 133 10.61 -4.64 -0.90
C LEU A 133 11.23 -5.83 -1.62
N LEU A 134 10.75 -6.09 -2.84
CA LEU A 134 11.28 -7.13 -3.70
C LEU A 134 12.23 -6.51 -4.72
N SER A 135 13.29 -7.24 -5.06
CA SER A 135 14.25 -6.89 -6.11
C SER A 135 14.57 -8.12 -6.93
N ASN A 136 14.63 -7.98 -8.26
CA ASN A 136 15.11 -9.04 -9.16
C ASN A 136 16.63 -9.01 -9.37
N GLU A 137 17.32 -7.98 -8.89
CA GLU A 137 18.77 -7.78 -9.04
C GLU A 137 19.56 -8.21 -7.79
N ASN A 138 18.97 -8.15 -6.59
CA ASN A 138 19.67 -8.43 -5.33
C ASN A 138 19.50 -9.89 -4.87
N LYS A 139 20.62 -10.63 -4.80
CA LYS A 139 20.65 -12.05 -4.40
C LYS A 139 20.91 -12.30 -2.92
N GLU A 140 21.15 -11.26 -2.12
CA GLU A 140 21.49 -11.39 -0.68
C GLU A 140 20.26 -11.35 0.23
N GLY A 141 19.07 -11.07 -0.31
CA GLY A 141 17.81 -11.02 0.45
C GLY A 141 17.20 -12.39 0.79
N ILE A 142 16.15 -12.36 1.60
CA ILE A 142 15.34 -13.56 1.88
C ILE A 142 14.60 -13.97 0.60
N PRO A 143 14.67 -15.24 0.15
CA PRO A 143 13.95 -15.69 -1.04
C PRO A 143 12.45 -15.41 -0.95
N PHE A 144 11.87 -14.76 -1.96
CA PHE A 144 10.44 -14.49 -2.01
C PHE A 144 9.67 -15.77 -2.33
N THR A 145 9.21 -16.47 -1.29
CA THR A 145 8.44 -17.71 -1.39
C THR A 145 7.20 -17.62 -0.52
N ILE A 146 6.14 -18.37 -0.87
CA ILE A 146 4.90 -18.44 -0.09
C ILE A 146 5.18 -18.78 1.38
N ASN A 147 6.12 -19.71 1.65
CA ASN A 147 6.50 -20.09 3.01
C ASN A 147 7.18 -18.95 3.78
N ASN A 148 8.08 -18.21 3.14
CA ASN A 148 8.74 -17.08 3.79
C ASN A 148 7.77 -15.92 4.06
N ILE A 149 6.86 -15.64 3.13
CA ILE A 149 5.81 -14.63 3.34
C ILE A 149 4.96 -15.01 4.57
N ASN A 150 4.53 -16.28 4.67
CA ASN A 150 3.80 -16.79 5.83
C ASN A 150 4.56 -16.64 7.16
N ASN A 151 5.87 -16.85 7.16
CA ASN A 151 6.66 -16.77 8.39
C ASN A 151 6.97 -15.33 8.83
N LEU A 152 6.99 -14.40 7.86
CA LEU A 152 7.27 -12.99 8.09
C LEU A 152 6.01 -12.22 8.53
N TYR A 153 4.86 -12.57 7.99
CA TYR A 153 3.57 -12.02 8.42
C TYR A 153 3.10 -12.74 9.69
N LYS A 154 3.09 -12.02 10.83
CA LYS A 154 2.78 -12.57 12.17
C LYS A 154 1.62 -11.85 12.82
#